data_AF-J5KBG6-F1
#
_entry.id   AF-J5KBG6-F1
#
_cell.length_a   1.000
_cell.length_b   1.000
_cell.length_c   1.000
_cell.angle_alpha   90.00
_cell.angle_beta   90.00
_cell.angle_gamma   90.00
#
_symmetry.space_group_name_H-M   'P 1'
#
loop_
_entity.id
_entity.type
_entity.pdbx_description
1 polymer ?
#
loop_
_entity_poly.entity_id
_entity_poly.type
_entity_poly.pdbx_seq_one_letter_code
_entity_poly.pdbx_strand_id
1 'polypeptide(L)'
;MTVKSKEREVGILKTIGFNNSDIVRIFFYQGMIISFIGIFLGLILGFLIILNLGTLIDVIESLISRSLLDSYFINYFPYEIRINQVISISLAALLASIIFVFLAAKRITQLNPIEILRHE
;
A
#
# COMPACT_ATOMS: atom_id res chain seq x y z
N MET A 1 -3.30 -5.54 -8.25
CA MET A 1 -2.57 -6.55 -9.04
C MET A 1 -3.26 -7.89 -8.88
N THR A 2 -3.70 -8.54 -9.96
CA THR A 2 -4.49 -9.79 -9.90
C THR A 2 -3.57 -10.98 -10.18
N VAL A 3 -3.66 -12.04 -9.37
CA VAL A 3 -2.79 -13.22 -9.40
C VAL A 3 -2.62 -13.84 -10.81
N LYS A 4 -3.68 -13.80 -11.63
CA LYS A 4 -3.66 -14.27 -13.02
C LYS A 4 -2.63 -13.58 -13.93
N SER A 5 -2.28 -12.31 -13.69
CA SER A 5 -1.33 -11.61 -14.57
C SER A 5 0.12 -12.06 -14.34
N LYS A 6 0.43 -12.64 -13.17
CA LYS A 6 1.78 -13.09 -12.81
C LYS A 6 2.05 -14.55 -13.15
N GLU A 7 1.00 -15.32 -13.44
CA GLU A 7 1.09 -16.73 -13.85
C GLU A 7 1.97 -16.93 -15.11
N ARG A 8 1.83 -16.05 -16.11
CA ARG A 8 2.65 -16.08 -17.33
C ARG A 8 4.13 -15.78 -17.06
N GLU A 9 4.43 -14.78 -16.22
CA GLU A 9 5.81 -14.44 -15.84
C GLU A 9 6.50 -15.61 -15.12
N VAL A 10 5.78 -16.29 -14.22
CA VAL A 10 6.29 -17.47 -13.51
C VAL A 10 6.56 -18.62 -14.46
N GLY A 11 5.67 -18.85 -15.44
CA GLY A 11 5.86 -19.84 -16.49
C GLY A 11 7.15 -19.58 -17.28
N ILE A 12 7.36 -18.33 -17.73
CA ILE A 12 8.57 -17.94 -18.46
C ILE A 12 9.83 -18.17 -17.60
N LEU A 13 9.85 -17.71 -16.35
CA LEU A 13 10.99 -17.90 -15.45
C LEU A 13 11.31 -19.39 -15.23
N LYS A 14 10.28 -20.24 -15.05
CA LYS A 14 10.46 -21.69 -14.93
C LYS A 14 11.02 -22.32 -16.21
N THR A 15 10.60 -21.88 -17.39
CA THR A 15 11.16 -22.39 -18.66
C THR A 15 12.63 -22.02 -18.87
N ILE A 16 13.07 -20.89 -18.31
CA ILE A 16 14.48 -20.47 -18.31
C ILE A 16 15.32 -21.27 -17.28
N GLY A 17 14.68 -22.07 -16.42
CA GLY A 17 15.35 -22.94 -15.45
C GLY A 17 15.46 -22.35 -14.03
N PHE A 18 14.71 -21.29 -13.72
CA PHE A 18 14.71 -20.74 -12.35
C PHE A 18 14.04 -21.69 -11.36
N ASN A 19 14.65 -21.81 -10.18
CA ASN A 19 14.06 -22.54 -9.06
C ASN A 19 12.92 -21.72 -8.40
N ASN A 20 11.98 -22.42 -7.77
CA ASN A 20 10.86 -21.80 -7.04
C ASN A 20 11.33 -20.76 -6.00
N SER A 21 12.48 -21.00 -5.34
CA SER A 21 13.06 -20.07 -4.36
C SER A 21 13.46 -18.74 -4.99
N ASP A 22 14.01 -18.76 -6.20
CA ASP A 22 14.49 -17.56 -6.87
C ASP A 22 13.32 -16.72 -7.38
N ILE A 23 12.27 -17.38 -7.87
CA ILE A 23 11.01 -16.75 -8.25
C ILE A 23 10.38 -16.04 -7.05
N VAL A 24 10.29 -16.70 -5.89
CA VAL A 24 9.77 -16.09 -4.65
C VAL A 24 10.58 -14.86 -4.26
N ARG A 25 11.92 -14.92 -4.34
CA ARG A 25 12.80 -13.79 -4.02
C ARG A 25 12.54 -12.59 -4.93
N ILE A 26 12.43 -12.80 -6.24
CA ILE A 26 12.17 -11.72 -7.21
C ILE A 26 10.85 -11.01 -6.87
N PHE A 27 9.78 -11.79 -6.66
CA PHE A 27 8.46 -11.21 -6.32
C PHE A 27 8.45 -10.53 -4.95
N PHE A 28 9.18 -11.09 -3.99
CA PHE A 28 9.33 -10.48 -2.67
C PHE A 28 10.00 -9.10 -2.77
N TYR A 29 11.11 -8.98 -3.51
CA TYR A 29 11.78 -7.70 -3.71
C TYR A 29 10.90 -6.70 -4.48
N GLN A 30 10.20 -7.15 -5.52
CA GLN A 30 9.25 -6.30 -6.25
C GLN A 30 8.15 -5.77 -5.32
N GLY A 31 7.57 -6.65 -4.49
CA GLY A 31 6.54 -6.27 -3.52
C GLY A 31 7.05 -5.34 -2.41
N MET A 32 8.30 -5.55 -1.95
CA MET A 32 8.94 -4.65 -0.99
C MET A 32 9.12 -3.23 -1.55
N ILE A 33 9.61 -3.11 -2.79
CA ILE A 33 9.80 -1.79 -3.43
C ILE A 33 8.46 -1.05 -3.53
N ILE A 34 7.41 -1.73 -3.98
CA ILE A 34 6.06 -1.13 -4.09
C ILE A 34 5.53 -0.72 -2.71
N SER A 35 5.72 -1.56 -1.69
CA SER A 35 5.29 -1.27 -0.33
C SER A 35 6.01 -0.05 0.25
N PHE A 36 7.31 0.05 0.02
CA PHE A 36 8.12 1.18 0.48
C PHE A 36 7.68 2.49 -0.17
N ILE A 37 7.48 2.49 -1.49
CA ILE A 37 6.96 3.64 -2.23
C ILE A 37 5.56 4.03 -1.72
N GLY A 38 4.69 3.04 -1.47
CA GLY A 38 3.35 3.27 -0.95
C GLY A 38 3.35 3.92 0.44
N ILE A 39 4.19 3.44 1.36
CA ILE A 39 4.33 4.02 2.70
C ILE A 39 4.89 5.45 2.60
N PHE A 40 5.90 5.67 1.76
CA PHE A 40 6.51 6.98 1.58
C PHE A 40 5.52 8.00 1.01
N LEU A 41 4.80 7.64 -0.06
CA LEU A 41 3.75 8.48 -0.62
C LEU A 41 2.59 8.71 0.36
N GLY A 42 2.20 7.68 1.11
CA GLY A 42 1.16 7.78 2.13
C GLY A 42 1.53 8.76 3.24
N LEU A 43 2.79 8.77 3.68
CA LEU A 43 3.29 9.75 4.64
C LEU A 43 3.24 11.16 4.07
N ILE A 44 3.77 11.38 2.86
CA ILE A 44 3.75 12.70 2.21
C ILE A 44 2.32 13.23 2.09
N LEU A 45 1.40 12.40 1.59
CA LEU A 45 -0.01 12.77 1.44
C LEU A 45 -0.66 13.03 2.80
N GLY A 46 -0.38 12.21 3.81
CA GLY A 46 -0.89 12.41 5.17
C GLY A 46 -0.44 13.74 5.77
N PHE A 47 0.84 14.08 5.64
CA PHE A 47 1.36 15.38 6.07
C PHE A 47 0.75 16.54 5.29
N LEU A 48 0.60 16.41 3.97
CA LEU A 48 -0.01 17.44 3.13
C LEU A 48 -1.46 17.71 3.55
N ILE A 49 -2.23 16.67 3.86
CA ILE A 49 -3.61 16.77 4.34
C ILE A 49 -3.66 17.46 5.71
N ILE A 50 -2.78 17.07 6.64
CA ILE A 50 -2.77 17.64 8.00
C ILE A 50 -2.41 19.13 7.97
N LEU A 51 -1.47 19.54 7.11
CA LEU A 51 -1.10 20.96 6.97
C LEU A 51 -2.19 21.80 6.29
N ASN A 52 -3.04 21.17 5.48
CA ASN A 52 -4.15 21.81 4.77
C ASN A 52 -5.52 21.45 5.37
N LEU A 53 -5.55 21.03 6.64
CA LEU A 53 -6.78 20.53 7.27
C LEU A 53 -7.84 21.64 7.37
N GLY A 54 -7.42 22.87 7.65
CA GLY A 54 -8.32 24.04 7.69
C GLY A 54 -8.98 24.30 6.35
N THR A 55 -8.20 24.37 5.26
CA THR A 55 -8.75 24.61 3.91
C THR A 55 -9.63 23.47 3.43
N LEU A 56 -9.32 22.23 3.80
CA LEU A 56 -10.19 21.08 3.53
C LEU A 56 -11.54 21.18 4.25
N ILE A 57 -11.55 21.61 5.51
CA ILE A 57 -12.78 21.84 6.28
C ILE A 57 -13.61 22.94 5.63
N ASP A 58 -13.00 24.08 5.29
CA ASP A 58 -13.70 25.21 4.64
C ASP A 58 -14.37 24.79 3.33
N VAL A 59 -13.67 24.00 2.50
CA VAL A 59 -14.22 23.46 1.25
C VAL A 59 -15.42 22.54 1.54
N ILE A 60 -15.32 21.67 2.54
CA ILE A 60 -16.40 20.75 2.91
C ILE A 60 -17.60 21.52 3.45
N GLU A 61 -17.40 22.53 4.29
CA GLU A 61 -18.48 23.37 4.82
C GLU A 61 -19.18 24.15 3.70
N SER A 62 -18.43 24.67 2.73
CA SER A 62 -18.99 25.34 1.56
C SER A 62 -19.90 24.43 0.72
N LEU A 63 -19.56 23.14 0.63
CA LEU A 63 -20.35 22.15 -0.11
C LEU A 63 -21.60 21.71 0.65
N ILE A 64 -21.51 21.60 1.98
CA ILE A 64 -22.60 21.11 2.84
C ILE A 64 -23.55 22.25 3.26
N SER A 65 -23.16 23.52 3.03
CA SER A 65 -23.96 24.71 3.41
C SER A 65 -24.38 24.72 4.88
N ARG A 66 -23.57 24.08 5.73
CA ARG A 66 -23.70 24.08 7.19
C ARG A 66 -22.31 24.25 7.79
N SER A 67 -22.21 25.15 8.75
CA SER A 67 -21.03 25.27 9.60
C SER A 67 -20.97 24.05 10.52
N LEU A 68 -19.93 23.25 10.38
CA LEU A 68 -19.67 22.12 11.26
C LEU A 68 -19.10 22.61 12.61
N LEU A 69 -18.55 23.83 12.61
CA LEU A 69 -17.88 24.44 13.75
C LEU A 69 -18.77 25.38 14.59
N ASP A 70 -20.01 25.70 14.20
CA ASP A 70 -20.90 26.62 14.96
C ASP A 70 -21.18 26.18 16.41
N SER A 71 -21.05 24.88 16.72
CA SER A 71 -21.23 24.36 18.08
C SER A 71 -19.94 24.40 18.92
N TYR A 72 -18.80 24.74 18.34
CA TYR A 72 -17.49 24.80 18.99
C TYR A 72 -16.94 26.23 18.95
N PHE A 73 -16.51 26.76 20.10
CA PHE A 73 -15.94 28.10 20.24
C PHE A 73 -14.58 28.31 19.51
N ILE A 74 -14.16 27.37 18.66
CA ILE A 74 -12.83 27.32 18.05
C ILE A 74 -13.00 27.15 16.52
N ASN A 75 -12.56 28.14 15.75
CA ASN A 75 -12.60 28.15 14.28
C ASN A 75 -11.50 27.30 13.61
N TYR A 76 -10.88 26.37 14.33
CA TYR A 76 -9.83 25.50 13.80
C TYR A 76 -9.84 24.15 14.51
N PHE A 77 -9.54 23.09 13.77
CA PHE A 77 -9.40 21.76 14.34
C PHE A 77 -8.01 21.61 14.96
N PRO A 78 -7.85 21.52 16.29
CA PRO A 78 -6.54 21.36 16.90
C PRO A 78 -5.99 19.97 16.55
N TYR A 79 -4.90 19.93 15.79
CA TYR A 79 -4.16 18.72 15.49
C TYR A 79 -2.77 18.77 16.13
N GLU A 80 -2.33 17.64 16.68
CA GLU A 80 -1.00 17.49 17.28
C GLU A 80 -0.26 16.36 16.56
N ILE A 81 0.87 16.69 15.93
CA ILE A 81 1.69 15.68 15.25
C ILE A 81 2.68 15.10 16.26
N ARG A 82 2.37 13.93 16.78
CA ARG A 82 3.28 13.17 17.65
C ARG A 82 4.18 12.27 16.80
N ILE A 83 5.46 12.65 16.68
CA ILE A 83 6.46 11.93 15.88
C ILE A 83 6.55 10.45 16.28
N ASN A 84 6.46 10.14 17.58
CA ASN A 84 6.46 8.76 18.08
C ASN A 84 5.32 7.93 17.47
N GLN A 85 4.14 8.51 17.25
CA GLN A 85 3.01 7.82 16.64
C GLN A 85 3.23 7.62 15.15
N VAL A 86 3.75 8.63 14.45
CA VAL A 86 4.09 8.52 13.03
C VAL A 86 5.07 7.37 12.81
N ILE A 87 6.17 7.33 13.57
CA ILE A 87 7.18 6.26 13.48
C ILE A 87 6.57 4.89 13.80
N SER A 88 5.78 4.79 14.88
CA SER A 88 5.17 3.52 15.30
C SER A 88 4.21 2.97 14.24
N ILE A 89 3.38 3.84 13.65
CA ILE A 89 2.42 3.46 12.60
C ILE A 89 3.16 3.09 11.31
N SER A 90 4.17 3.85 10.91
CA SER A 90 4.99 3.52 9.74
C SER A 90 5.68 2.17 9.90
N LEU A 91 6.22 1.87 11.09
CA LEU A 91 6.86 0.59 11.37
C LEU A 91 5.85 -0.56 11.34
N ALA A 92 4.67 -0.38 11.94
CA ALA A 92 3.59 -1.37 11.90
C ALA A 92 3.12 -1.65 10.46
N ALA A 93 2.94 -0.59 9.65
CA ALA A 93 2.58 -0.71 8.24
C ALA A 93 3.66 -1.44 7.43
N LEU A 94 4.94 -1.15 7.70
CA LEU A 94 6.06 -1.81 7.05
C LEU A 94 6.10 -3.30 7.40
N LEU A 95 5.97 -3.66 8.68
CA LEU A 95 5.91 -5.06 9.11
C LEU A 95 4.73 -5.82 8.49
N ALA A 96 3.54 -5.21 8.50
CA ALA A 96 2.35 -5.79 7.88
C ALA A 96 2.55 -6.01 6.37
N SER A 97 3.17 -5.04 5.69
CA SER A 97 3.48 -5.15 4.26
C SER A 97 4.44 -6.29 3.96
N ILE A 98 5.49 -6.47 4.76
CA ILE A 98 6.46 -7.57 4.60
C ILE A 98 5.78 -8.92 4.75
N ILE A 99 4.92 -9.08 5.77
CA ILE A 99 4.17 -10.32 5.99
C ILE A 99 3.27 -10.61 4.79
N PHE A 100 2.53 -9.61 4.31
CA PHE A 100 1.62 -9.77 3.18
C PHE A 100 2.35 -10.12 1.88
N VAL A 101 3.45 -9.40 1.58
CA VAL A 101 4.28 -9.64 0.40
C VAL A 101 4.91 -11.04 0.47
N PHE A 102 5.37 -11.48 1.64
CA PHE A 102 5.92 -12.82 1.81
C PHE A 102 4.87 -13.91 1.56
N LEU A 103 3.67 -13.76 2.13
CA LEU A 103 2.56 -14.69 1.92
C LEU A 103 2.15 -14.76 0.45
N ALA A 104 2.04 -13.60 -0.20
CA ALA A 104 1.72 -13.51 -1.62
C ALA A 104 2.82 -14.17 -2.48
N ALA A 105 4.09 -13.88 -2.22
CA ALA A 105 5.22 -14.44 -2.96
C ALA A 105 5.28 -15.97 -2.86
N LYS A 106 5.03 -16.53 -1.66
CA LYS A 106 4.97 -17.99 -1.48
C LYS A 106 3.83 -18.63 -2.27
N ARG A 107 2.66 -17.98 -2.32
CA ARG A 107 1.48 -18.48 -3.06
C ARG A 107 1.73 -18.58 -4.57
N ILE A 108 2.60 -17.72 -5.13
CA ILE A 108 2.92 -17.70 -6.57
C ILE A 108 3.53 -19.04 -7.06
N THR A 109 4.34 -19.70 -6.24
CA THR A 109 4.98 -20.98 -6.64
C THR A 109 4.05 -22.18 -6.67
N GLN A 110 2.88 -22.07 -6.03
CA GLN A 110 1.87 -23.13 -6.00
C GLN A 110 1.00 -23.14 -7.27
N LEU A 111 1.16 -22.16 -8.15
CA LEU A 111 0.44 -22.08 -9.42
C LEU A 111 1.08 -23.05 -10.41
N ASN A 112 0.26 -23.96 -10.97
CA ASN A 112 0.69 -24.99 -11.91
C ASN A 112 0.98 -24.36 -13.29
N PRO A 113 2.25 -24.30 -13.75
CA PRO A 113 2.62 -23.68 -15.03
C PRO A 113 1.94 -24.34 -16.24
N ILE A 114 1.62 -25.63 -16.09
CA ILE A 114 1.12 -26.50 -17.14
C ILE A 114 -0.35 -26.20 -17.48
N GLU A 115 -1.17 -25.75 -16.53
CA GLU A 115 -2.57 -25.38 -16.81
C GLU A 115 -2.68 -24.04 -17.56
N ILE A 116 -1.71 -23.15 -17.37
CA ILE A 116 -1.71 -21.78 -17.92
C ILE A 116 -1.39 -21.81 -19.43
N LEU A 117 -0.47 -22.66 -19.86
CA LEU A 117 -0.13 -22.84 -21.29
C LEU A 117 -1.15 -23.69 -22.06
N ARG A 118 -2.07 -24.38 -21.37
CA ARG A 118 -3.10 -25.22 -22.01
C ARG A 118 -4.36 -24.43 -22.40
N HIS A 119 -4.49 -23.18 -21.95
CA HIS A 119 -5.64 -22.31 -22.23
C HIS A 119 -5.29 -21.17 -23.21
N GLU A 120 -4.14 -21.26 -23.88
CA GLU A 120 -3.89 -20.57 -25.16
C GLU A 120 -3.98 -21.56 -26.33
#